data_AF-A0AAU3JQZ8-F1
#
_entry.id   AF-A0AAU3JQZ8-F1
#
_cell.length_a   1.000
_cell.length_b   1.000
_cell.length_c   1.000
_cell.angle_alpha   90.00
_cell.angle_beta   90.00
_cell.angle_gamma   90.00
#
_symmetry.space_group_name_H-M   'P 1'
#
loop_
_entity.id
_entity.type
_entity.pdbx_description
1 polymer ?
#
loop_
_entity_poly.entity_id
_entity_poly.type
_entity_poly.pdbx_seq_one_letter_code
_entity_poly.pdbx_strand_id
1 'polypeptide(L)'
;MECKTCSSVNVQSLSLFWESLPAGSPLKKRYAPPAEVPGQLWQSLLAVAAGVAFLSSGMVLLGVLLAVAGLVWGAAGRAAGERYRGALSEWKAARLCLACTRQF
;
A
#
# COMPACT_ATOMS: atom_id res chain seq x y z
N MET A 1 -28.87 6.43 -4.36
CA MET A 1 -28.41 5.03 -4.43
C MET A 1 -28.74 4.38 -3.11
N GLU A 2 -29.35 3.19 -3.12
CA GLU A 2 -29.78 2.50 -1.89
C GLU A 2 -28.80 1.40 -1.49
N CYS A 3 -28.59 1.25 -0.18
CA CYS A 3 -27.84 0.14 0.38
C CYS A 3 -28.71 -1.12 0.35
N LYS A 4 -28.29 -2.15 -0.40
CA LYS A 4 -29.04 -3.41 -0.53
C LYS A 4 -29.25 -4.17 0.79
N THR A 5 -28.45 -3.91 1.81
CA THR A 5 -28.51 -4.61 3.11
C THR A 5 -29.57 -4.04 4.05
N CYS A 6 -29.81 -2.73 4.02
CA CYS A 6 -30.72 -2.06 4.95
C CYS A 6 -31.76 -1.16 4.26
N SER A 7 -31.80 -1.18 2.92
CA SER A 7 -32.66 -0.35 2.06
C SER A 7 -32.57 1.15 2.34
N SER A 8 -31.50 1.61 2.97
CA SER A 8 -31.30 3.03 3.28
C SER A 8 -30.64 3.76 2.11
N VAL A 9 -31.10 4.99 1.86
CA VAL A 9 -30.49 5.93 0.89
C VAL A 9 -29.25 6.65 1.44
N ASN A 10 -28.95 6.50 2.73
CA ASN A 10 -27.81 7.14 3.39
C ASN A 10 -26.49 6.43 3.06
N VAL A 11 -26.03 6.62 1.82
CA VAL A 11 -24.79 6.07 1.28
C VAL A 11 -23.83 7.22 0.98
N GLN A 12 -22.60 7.13 1.47
CA GLN A 12 -21.54 8.12 1.23
C GLN A 12 -20.26 7.43 0.75
N SER A 13 -19.41 8.17 0.03
CA SER A 13 -18.07 7.70 -0.31
C SER A 13 -17.26 7.49 0.97
N LEU A 14 -16.58 6.34 1.10
CA LEU A 14 -15.77 6.04 2.28
C LEU A 14 -14.64 7.05 2.46
N SER A 15 -14.03 7.48 1.35
CA SER A 15 -12.94 8.46 1.34
C SER A 15 -13.36 9.83 1.87
N LEU A 16 -14.47 10.37 1.36
CA LEU A 16 -15.01 11.65 1.80
C LEU A 16 -15.51 11.60 3.24
N PHE A 17 -16.15 10.49 3.63
CA PHE A 17 -16.56 10.29 5.02
C PHE A 17 -15.35 10.31 5.94
N TRP A 18 -14.29 9.55 5.60
CA TRP A 18 -13.07 9.49 6.40
C TRP A 18 -12.36 10.85 6.52
N GLU A 19 -12.30 11.61 5.43
CA GLU A 19 -11.68 12.93 5.39
C GLU A 19 -12.45 13.96 6.24
N SER A 20 -13.79 13.87 6.24
CA SER A 20 -14.66 14.72 7.05
C SER A 20 -14.60 14.44 8.56
N LEU A 21 -14.08 13.27 8.98
CA LEU A 21 -14.00 12.90 10.39
C LEU A 21 -12.92 13.71 11.13
N PRO A 22 -13.20 14.18 12.37
CA PRO A 22 -12.19 14.86 13.18
C PRO A 22 -11.05 13.92 13.55
N ALA A 23 -9.83 14.46 13.72
CA ALA A 23 -8.62 13.69 13.94
C ALA A 23 -8.67 12.74 15.15
N GLY A 24 -9.42 13.10 16.20
CA GLY A 24 -9.61 12.27 17.39
C GLY A 24 -10.71 11.21 17.30
N SER A 25 -11.45 11.12 16.20
CA SER A 25 -12.56 10.17 16.09
C SER A 25 -12.06 8.72 16.00
N PRO A 26 -12.61 7.80 16.81
CA PRO A 26 -12.26 6.38 16.72
C PRO A 26 -12.63 5.77 15.36
N LEU A 27 -13.62 6.35 14.66
CA LEU A 27 -14.01 5.93 13.32
C LEU A 27 -12.94 6.21 12.27
N LYS A 28 -12.07 7.20 12.52
CA LYS A 28 -10.97 7.54 11.61
C LYS A 28 -9.91 6.44 11.57
N LYS A 29 -9.69 5.74 12.69
CA LYS A 29 -8.85 4.52 12.71
C LYS A 29 -9.53 3.34 12.03
N ARG A 30 -10.83 3.15 12.28
CA ARG A 30 -11.60 2.02 11.74
C ARG A 30 -11.70 2.05 10.21
N TYR A 31 -11.81 3.25 9.64
CA TYR A 31 -11.99 3.44 8.20
C TYR A 31 -10.75 4.00 7.50
N ALA A 32 -9.59 3.88 8.15
CA ALA A 32 -8.34 4.37 7.62
C ALA A 32 -8.02 3.77 6.23
N PRO A 33 -7.38 4.55 5.35
CA PRO A 33 -6.82 3.99 4.13
C PRO A 33 -5.81 2.89 4.46
N PRO A 34 -5.55 1.97 3.51
CA PRO A 34 -4.50 0.97 3.69
C PRO A 34 -3.17 1.65 4.03
N ALA A 35 -2.37 1.02 4.89
CA ALA A 35 -1.07 1.57 5.28
C ALA A 35 -0.17 1.66 4.04
N GLU A 36 0.42 2.84 3.82
CA GLU A 36 1.49 2.99 2.83
C GLU A 36 2.61 2.01 3.16
N VAL A 37 3.08 1.29 2.15
CA VAL A 37 4.31 0.50 2.28
C VAL A 37 5.42 1.53 2.46
N PRO A 38 6.08 1.63 3.64
CA PRO A 38 7.16 2.58 3.81
C PRO A 38 8.22 2.26 2.77
N GLY A 39 8.36 3.16 1.80
CA GLY A 39 9.21 2.97 0.64
C GLY A 39 10.66 2.99 1.07
N GLN A 40 11.18 1.86 1.52
CA GLN A 40 12.60 1.68 1.85
C GLN A 40 13.44 1.50 0.57
N LEU A 41 13.17 2.34 -0.43
CA LEU A 41 13.83 2.37 -1.73
C LEU A 41 15.34 2.56 -1.61
N TRP A 42 15.79 3.23 -0.54
CA TRP A 42 17.20 3.40 -0.18
C TRP A 42 17.98 2.09 -0.02
N GLN A 43 17.36 1.03 0.51
CA GLN A 43 18.02 -0.27 0.68
C GLN A 43 18.35 -0.93 -0.67
N SER A 44 17.47 -0.77 -1.64
CA SER A 44 17.66 -1.29 -3.00
C SER A 44 18.86 -0.61 -3.68
N LEU A 45 19.01 0.71 -3.49
CA LEU A 45 20.14 1.48 -4.00
C LEU A 45 21.47 1.06 -3.34
N LEU A 46 21.48 0.86 -2.02
CA LEU A 46 22.67 0.37 -1.31
C LEU A 46 23.10 -1.03 -1.76
N ALA A 47 22.14 -1.93 -1.99
CA ALA A 47 22.44 -3.29 -2.47
C ALA A 47 23.08 -3.27 -3.87
N VAL A 48 22.60 -2.42 -4.77
CA VAL A 48 23.19 -2.25 -6.11
C VAL A 48 24.59 -1.64 -6.04
N ALA A 49 24.79 -0.59 -5.23
CA ALA A 49 26.10 0.03 -5.04
C ALA A 49 27.13 -0.96 -4.45
N ALA A 50 26.71 -1.78 -3.48
CA ALA A 50 27.55 -2.83 -2.90
C ALA A 50 27.88 -3.92 -3.94
N GLY A 51 26.92 -4.35 -4.76
CA GLY A 51 27.15 -5.33 -5.83
C GLY A 51 28.17 -4.87 -6.87
N VAL A 52 28.10 -3.60 -7.29
CA VAL A 52 29.08 -3.00 -8.22
C VAL A 52 30.48 -2.93 -7.60
N ALA A 53 30.58 -2.56 -6.31
CA ALA A 53 31.85 -2.54 -5.60
C ALA A 53 32.50 -3.94 -5.51
N PHE A 54 31.72 -4.99 -5.22
CA PHE A 54 32.23 -6.38 -5.15
C PHE A 54 32.62 -6.98 -6.51
N LEU A 55 31.97 -6.56 -7.60
CA LEU A 55 32.36 -6.99 -8.95
C LEU A 55 33.74 -6.43 -9.35
N SER A 56 34.09 -5.23 -8.88
CA SER A 56 35.37 -4.58 -9.20
C SER A 56 36.59 -5.19 -8.50
N SER A 57 36.39 -6.01 -7.45
CA SER A 57 37.46 -6.64 -6.67
C SER A 57 37.80 -8.08 -7.11
N GLY A 58 37.17 -8.60 -8.17
CA GLY A 58 37.35 -9.98 -8.62
C GLY A 58 36.51 -11.03 -7.89
N MET A 59 35.68 -10.61 -6.92
CA MET A 59 34.73 -11.49 -6.21
C MET A 59 33.40 -11.62 -6.98
N VAL A 60 33.48 -12.18 -8.19
CA VAL A 60 32.36 -12.30 -9.15
C VAL A 60 31.13 -12.98 -8.52
N LEU A 61 31.34 -14.03 -7.72
CA LEU A 61 30.29 -14.79 -7.04
C LEU A 61 29.48 -13.93 -6.04
N LEU A 62 30.15 -13.06 -5.28
CA LEU A 62 29.51 -12.13 -4.34
C LEU A 62 28.75 -11.02 -5.08
N GLY A 63 29.31 -10.54 -6.20
CA GLY A 63 28.65 -9.60 -7.09
C GLY A 63 27.34 -10.15 -7.65
N VAL A 64 27.33 -11.40 -8.12
CA VAL A 64 26.12 -12.07 -8.63
C VAL A 64 25.08 -12.27 -7.53
N LEU A 65 25.50 -12.70 -6.33
CA LEU A 65 24.59 -12.86 -5.18
C LEU A 65 23.90 -11.55 -4.81
N LEU A 66 24.65 -10.44 -4.78
CA LEU A 66 24.09 -9.11 -4.49
C LEU A 66 23.15 -8.63 -5.60
N ALA A 67 23.50 -8.87 -6.87
CA ALA A 67 22.63 -8.53 -7.99
C ALA A 67 21.30 -9.31 -7.96
N VAL A 68 21.34 -10.61 -7.68
CA VAL A 68 20.14 -11.45 -7.53
C VAL A 68 19.32 -11.00 -6.32
N ALA A 69 19.95 -10.72 -5.18
CA ALA A 69 19.27 -10.19 -4.01
C ALA A 69 18.57 -8.86 -4.31
N GLY A 70 19.24 -7.94 -5.01
CA GLY A 70 18.67 -6.66 -5.46
C GLY A 70 17.48 -6.84 -6.40
N LEU A 71 17.55 -7.80 -7.35
CA LEU A 71 16.45 -8.13 -8.25
C LEU A 71 15.23 -8.69 -7.51
N VAL A 72 15.44 -9.63 -6.59
CA VAL A 72 14.36 -10.21 -5.78
C VAL A 72 13.71 -9.15 -4.89
N TRP A 73 14.51 -8.30 -4.25
CA TRP A 73 14.01 -7.23 -3.39
C TRP A 73 13.25 -6.16 -4.19
N GLY A 74 13.77 -5.77 -5.35
CA GLY A 74 13.11 -4.84 -6.27
C GLY A 74 11.78 -5.37 -6.80
N ALA A 75 11.73 -6.65 -7.18
CA ALA A 75 10.50 -7.31 -7.63
C ALA A 75 9.44 -7.39 -6.51
N ALA A 76 9.86 -7.76 -5.28
CA ALA A 76 8.98 -7.80 -4.13
C ALA A 76 8.43 -6.40 -3.78
N GLY A 77 9.28 -5.37 -3.81
CA GLY A 77 8.87 -3.98 -3.60
C GLY A 77 7.87 -3.48 -4.64
N ARG A 78 8.07 -3.83 -5.92
CA ARG A 78 7.13 -3.49 -7.00
C ARG A 78 5.77 -4.16 -6.79
N ALA A 79 5.76 -5.47 -6.51
CA ALA A 79 4.52 -6.21 -6.27
C ALA A 79 3.76 -5.67 -5.04
N ALA A 80 4.47 -5.29 -3.98
CA ALA A 80 3.88 -4.64 -2.82
C ALA A 80 3.27 -3.27 -3.17
N GLY A 81 3.95 -2.47 -3.98
CA GLY A 81 3.44 -1.18 -4.48
C GLY A 81 2.20 -1.32 -5.36
N GLU A 82 2.15 -2.32 -6.24
CA GLU A 82 0.98 -2.59 -7.08
C GLU A 82 -0.22 -3.06 -6.25
N ARG A 83 0.01 -3.96 -5.27
CA ARG A 83 -1.04 -4.37 -4.31
C ARG A 83 -1.56 -3.20 -3.48
N TYR A 84 -0.68 -2.32 -3.02
CA TYR A 84 -1.07 -1.11 -2.30
C TYR A 84 -1.94 -0.19 -3.18
N ARG A 85 -1.54 0.06 -4.42
CA ARG A 85 -2.32 0.88 -5.36
C ARG A 85 -3.69 0.25 -5.64
N GLY A 86 -3.75 -1.07 -5.80
CA GLY A 86 -5.02 -1.81 -5.93
C GLY A 86 -5.92 -1.59 -4.72
N ALA A 87 -5.44 -1.92 -3.52
CA ALA A 87 -6.19 -1.76 -2.27
C ALA A 87 -6.61 -0.30 -2.01
N LEU A 88 -5.75 0.69 -2.33
CA LEU A 88 -6.09 2.10 -2.21
C LEU A 88 -7.16 2.52 -3.21
N SER A 89 -7.10 2.00 -4.44
CA SER A 89 -8.12 2.27 -5.46
C SER A 89 -9.48 1.68 -5.08
N GLU A 90 -9.49 0.46 -4.54
CA GLU A 90 -10.69 -0.19 -4.00
C GLU A 90 -11.24 0.60 -2.82
N TRP A 91 -10.40 1.00 -1.87
CA TRP A 91 -10.80 1.84 -0.74
C TRP A 91 -11.37 3.19 -1.17
N LYS A 92 -10.78 3.83 -2.19
CA LYS A 92 -11.28 5.11 -2.74
C LYS A 92 -12.63 4.95 -3.44
N ALA A 93 -12.87 3.81 -4.08
CA ALA A 93 -14.12 3.49 -4.76
C ALA A 93 -15.21 2.98 -3.80
N ALA A 94 -14.80 2.45 -2.64
CA ALA A 94 -15.70 1.88 -1.64
C ALA A 94 -16.69 2.91 -1.11
N ARG A 95 -17.90 2.42 -0.82
CA ARG A 95 -18.98 3.22 -0.24
C ARG A 95 -19.35 2.69 1.12
N LEU A 96 -19.81 3.60 1.97
CA LEU A 96 -20.27 3.30 3.32
C LEU A 96 -21.75 3.64 3.41
N CYS A 97 -22.56 2.70 3.89
CA CYS A 97 -23.91 3.03 4.33
C CYS A 97 -23.87 3.48 5.79
N LEU A 98 -24.30 4.71 6.05
CA LEU A 98 -24.28 5.28 7.40
C LEU A 98 -25.35 4.68 8.33
N ALA A 99 -26.44 4.13 7.76
CA ALA A 99 -27.51 3.54 8.54
C ALA A 99 -27.13 2.17 9.14
N CYS A 100 -26.37 1.34 8.41
CA CYS A 100 -25.99 0.00 8.84
C CYS A 100 -24.48 -0.22 8.97
N THR A 101 -23.67 0.80 8.69
CA THR A 101 -22.20 0.79 8.75
C THR A 101 -21.50 -0.24 7.85
N ARG A 102 -22.22 -0.80 6.87
CA ARG A 102 -21.68 -1.72 5.85
C ARG A 102 -20.90 -0.97 4.79
N GLN A 103 -19.73 -1.52 4.46
CA GLN A 103 -18.93 -1.16 3.29
C GLN A 103 -19.27 -2.07 2.12
N PHE A 104 -19.26 -1.53 0.91
CA PHE A 104 -19.46 -2.27 -0.34
C PHE A 104 -18.93 -1.49 -1.55
#